data_AF-A0ABC8T5S3-F1
#
_entry.id   AF-A0ABC8T5S3-F1
#
_cell.length_a   1.000
_cell.length_b   1.000
_cell.length_c   1.000
_cell.angle_alpha   90.00
_cell.angle_beta   90.00
_cell.angle_gamma   90.00
#
_symmetry.space_group_name_H-M   'P 1'
#
loop_
_entity.id
_entity.type
_entity.pdbx_description
1 polymer ?
#
loop_
_entity_poly.entity_id
_entity_poly.type
_entity_poly.pdbx_seq_one_letter_code
_entity_poly.pdbx_strand_id
1 'polypeptide(L)'
;MFHFCLEVQLLEKNPEAAIVLFWRAINARDRVDSALKNIAVVMKQLDRTDEAIEAIKFLGGLCPKQTQESLDNLLIYLYKGNLGWAYIQKTNYLAAEARHEEARSVLEQVLQGKLPGAGDIKSRNRAEDLWREVESWQPPPLSSNPPGLGLEDDDFADGLARLIKTMGPQTIKKASHL
;
A
#
# COMPACT_ATOMS: atom_id res chain seq x y z
N MET A 1 32.96 -3.13 -14.35
CA MET A 1 33.00 -3.06 -12.87
C MET A 1 32.72 -1.65 -12.34
N PHE A 2 33.35 -0.59 -12.86
CA PHE A 2 33.13 0.79 -12.39
C PHE A 2 31.70 1.35 -12.57
N HIS A 3 30.98 1.01 -13.65
CA HIS A 3 29.62 1.52 -13.89
C HIS A 3 28.58 0.95 -12.90
N PHE A 4 28.72 -0.33 -12.55
CA PHE A 4 27.82 -1.03 -11.63
C PHE A 4 28.01 -0.57 -10.17
N CYS A 5 29.24 -0.22 -9.76
CA CYS A 5 29.48 0.35 -8.43
C CYS A 5 28.90 1.76 -8.27
N LEU A 6 28.88 2.57 -9.33
CA LEU A 6 28.25 3.90 -9.29
C LEU A 6 26.72 3.78 -9.17
N GLU A 7 26.11 2.85 -9.92
CA GLU A 7 24.67 2.55 -9.86
C GLU A 7 24.20 2.14 -8.46
N VAL A 8 24.97 1.32 -7.74
CA VAL A 8 24.64 0.87 -6.37
C VAL A 8 24.90 1.96 -5.32
N GLN A 9 25.97 2.74 -5.43
CA GLN A 9 26.29 3.80 -4.46
C GLN A 9 25.35 5.01 -4.53
N LEU A 10 24.78 5.32 -5.70
CA LEU A 10 23.78 6.38 -5.86
C LEU A 10 22.39 5.95 -5.38
N LEU A 11 22.03 4.68 -5.56
CA LEU A 11 20.77 4.09 -5.11
C LEU A 11 20.51 4.32 -3.61
N GLU A 12 21.56 4.20 -2.79
CA GLU A 12 21.45 4.32 -1.33
C GLU A 12 21.60 5.76 -0.81
N LYS A 13 22.22 6.67 -1.59
CA LYS A 13 22.54 8.03 -1.12
C LYS A 13 21.61 9.11 -1.66
N ASN A 14 21.06 8.95 -2.86
CA ASN A 14 20.15 9.92 -3.47
C ASN A 14 19.27 9.22 -4.55
N PRO A 15 18.14 8.63 -4.16
CA PRO A 15 17.27 7.88 -5.07
C PRO A 15 16.68 8.76 -6.19
N GLU A 16 16.40 10.04 -5.92
CA GLU A 16 15.90 10.98 -6.93
C GLU A 16 16.95 11.27 -8.02
N ALA A 17 18.22 11.44 -7.65
CA ALA A 17 19.31 11.62 -8.61
C ALA A 17 19.54 10.35 -9.44
N ALA A 18 19.38 9.16 -8.83
CA ALA A 18 19.47 7.89 -9.54
C ALA A 18 18.37 7.78 -10.62
N ILE A 19 17.13 8.17 -10.30
CA ILE A 19 16.03 8.21 -11.28
C ILE A 19 16.39 9.07 -12.50
N VAL A 20 16.96 10.27 -12.28
CA VAL A 20 17.38 11.16 -13.39
C VAL A 20 18.44 10.49 -14.27
N LEU A 21 19.42 9.81 -13.69
CA LEU A 21 20.48 9.12 -14.44
C LEU A 21 19.93 7.98 -15.29
N PHE A 22 19.01 7.18 -14.74
CA PHE A 22 18.40 6.11 -15.51
C PHE A 22 17.53 6.64 -16.66
N TRP A 23 16.77 7.73 -16.44
CA TRP A 23 16.03 8.38 -17.52
C TRP A 23 16.94 8.88 -18.64
N ARG A 24 18.13 9.39 -18.31
CA ARG A 24 19.13 9.76 -19.32
C ARG A 24 19.62 8.55 -20.13
N ALA A 25 19.84 7.40 -19.50
CA ALA A 25 20.21 6.16 -20.19
C ALA A 25 19.10 5.69 -21.14
N ILE A 26 17.85 5.71 -20.71
CA ILE A 26 16.67 5.35 -21.52
C ILE A 26 16.53 6.26 -22.74
N ASN A 27 16.70 7.57 -22.55
CA ASN A 27 16.66 8.56 -23.63
C ASN A 27 17.83 8.39 -24.60
N ALA A 28 19.01 8.00 -24.11
CA ALA A 28 20.17 7.67 -24.93
C ALA A 28 20.09 6.28 -25.61
N ARG A 29 19.00 5.52 -25.37
CA ARG A 29 18.83 4.12 -25.82
C ARG A 29 19.95 3.18 -25.34
N ASP A 30 20.62 3.54 -24.26
CA ASP A 30 21.68 2.72 -23.67
C ASP A 30 21.10 1.85 -22.56
N ARG A 31 21.20 0.52 -22.75
CA ARG A 31 20.75 -0.50 -21.78
C ARG A 31 19.38 -0.22 -21.15
N VAL A 32 18.41 0.12 -22.01
CA VAL A 32 17.03 0.52 -21.64
C VAL A 32 16.39 -0.49 -20.68
N ASP A 33 16.65 -1.78 -20.90
CA ASP A 33 16.15 -2.87 -20.08
C ASP A 33 16.65 -2.84 -18.63
N SER A 34 17.96 -2.59 -18.44
CA SER A 34 18.60 -2.50 -17.13
C SER A 34 18.17 -1.22 -16.41
N ALA A 35 18.17 -0.10 -17.14
CA ALA A 35 17.76 1.19 -16.61
C ALA A 35 16.28 1.19 -16.17
N LEU A 36 15.39 0.59 -16.96
CA LEU A 36 13.96 0.51 -16.65
C LEU A 36 13.68 -0.32 -15.38
N LYS A 37 14.35 -1.47 -15.22
CA LYS A 37 14.25 -2.29 -14.00
C LYS A 37 14.74 -1.54 -12.76
N ASN A 38 15.87 -0.84 -12.87
CA ASN A 38 16.44 -0.10 -11.75
C ASN A 38 15.57 1.09 -11.35
N ILE A 39 14.99 1.84 -12.32
CA ILE A 39 14.02 2.90 -12.03
C ILE A 39 12.84 2.37 -11.22
N ALA A 40 12.26 1.26 -11.64
CA ALA A 40 11.09 0.71 -10.96
C ALA A 40 11.36 0.30 -9.51
N VAL A 41 12.56 -0.24 -9.23
CA VAL A 41 12.99 -0.55 -7.85
C VAL A 41 13.13 0.73 -7.02
N VAL A 42 13.77 1.77 -7.55
CA VAL A 42 13.97 3.04 -6.83
C VAL A 42 12.65 3.78 -6.63
N MET A 43 11.79 3.84 -7.65
CA MET A 43 10.47 4.45 -7.55
C MET A 43 9.61 3.74 -6.50
N LYS A 44 9.69 2.40 -6.40
CA LYS A 44 9.04 1.66 -5.31
C LYS A 44 9.57 2.05 -3.92
N GLN A 45 10.88 2.25 -3.77
CA GLN A 45 11.45 2.67 -2.48
C GLN A 45 10.96 4.07 -2.05
N LEU A 46 10.69 4.93 -3.03
CA LEU A 46 10.13 6.27 -2.82
C LEU A 46 8.60 6.31 -2.70
N ASP A 47 7.93 5.14 -2.62
CA ASP A 47 6.46 5.02 -2.62
C ASP A 47 5.78 5.58 -3.88
N ARG A 48 6.52 5.67 -4.99
CA ARG A 48 6.04 6.14 -6.31
C ARG A 48 5.72 4.94 -7.21
N THR A 49 5.04 3.95 -6.67
CA THR A 49 4.80 2.66 -7.35
C THR A 49 3.96 2.83 -8.62
N ASP A 50 3.02 3.77 -8.65
CA ASP A 50 2.17 4.01 -9.83
C ASP A 50 2.97 4.57 -11.01
N GLU A 51 3.92 5.46 -10.74
CA GLU A 51 4.84 5.97 -11.77
C GLU A 51 5.75 4.85 -12.31
N ALA A 52 6.19 3.93 -11.44
CA ALA A 52 6.98 2.77 -11.85
C ALA A 52 6.19 1.86 -12.80
N ILE A 53 4.92 1.62 -12.48
CA ILE A 53 3.99 0.81 -13.30
C ILE A 53 3.81 1.45 -14.68
N GLU A 54 3.53 2.75 -14.74
CA GLU A 54 3.35 3.46 -16.01
C GLU A 54 4.64 3.51 -16.85
N ALA A 55 5.80 3.70 -16.22
CA ALA A 55 7.08 3.64 -16.91
C ALA A 55 7.32 2.27 -17.55
N ILE A 56 7.03 1.17 -16.83
CA ILE A 56 7.17 -0.20 -17.36
C ILE A 56 6.21 -0.44 -18.52
N LYS A 57 4.94 -0.01 -18.42
CA LYS A 57 3.96 -0.17 -19.52
C LYS A 57 4.38 0.59 -20.77
N PHE A 58 4.81 1.84 -20.62
CA PHE A 58 5.14 2.72 -21.74
C PHE A 58 6.45 2.33 -22.43
N LEU A 59 7.47 1.97 -21.64
CA LEU A 59 8.82 1.70 -22.15
C LEU A 59 9.10 0.20 -22.33
N GLY A 60 8.26 -0.67 -21.78
CA GLY A 60 8.42 -2.12 -21.87
C GLY A 60 8.48 -2.61 -23.31
N GLY A 61 7.72 -1.99 -24.22
CA GLY A 61 7.76 -2.31 -25.65
C GLY A 61 9.10 -1.99 -26.35
N LEU A 62 9.94 -1.13 -25.74
CA LEU A 62 11.29 -0.83 -26.22
C LEU A 62 12.33 -1.87 -25.79
N CYS A 63 11.96 -2.73 -24.83
CA CYS A 63 12.85 -3.74 -24.29
C CYS A 63 12.86 -5.00 -25.16
N PRO A 64 14.00 -5.70 -25.24
CA PRO A 64 14.09 -6.95 -25.99
C PRO A 64 13.18 -8.05 -25.42
N LYS A 65 12.84 -9.04 -26.25
CA LYS A 65 11.98 -10.18 -25.85
C LYS A 65 12.51 -10.93 -24.63
N GLN A 66 13.82 -11.12 -24.51
CA GLN A 66 14.42 -11.79 -23.35
C GLN A 66 14.20 -11.06 -22.02
N THR A 67 13.87 -9.76 -22.06
CA THR A 67 13.62 -8.95 -20.87
C THR A 67 12.14 -8.95 -20.47
N GLN A 68 11.24 -9.25 -21.40
CA GLN A 68 9.79 -9.14 -21.16
C GLN A 68 9.33 -9.95 -19.96
N GLU A 69 9.73 -11.22 -19.85
CA GLU A 69 9.38 -12.07 -18.69
C GLU A 69 9.77 -11.44 -17.35
N SER A 70 10.96 -10.85 -17.29
CA SER A 70 11.41 -10.17 -16.07
C SER A 70 10.70 -8.85 -15.78
N LEU A 71 10.20 -8.15 -16.82
CA LEU A 71 9.38 -6.95 -16.66
C LEU A 71 7.95 -7.31 -16.22
N ASP A 72 7.38 -8.37 -16.79
CA ASP A 72 6.06 -8.89 -16.41
C ASP A 72 6.06 -9.32 -14.94
N ASN A 73 7.09 -10.05 -14.52
CA ASN A 73 7.25 -10.44 -13.11
C ASN A 73 7.38 -9.23 -12.17
N LEU A 74 8.09 -8.18 -12.59
CA LEU A 74 8.22 -6.94 -11.82
C LEU A 74 6.88 -6.20 -11.74
N LEU A 75 6.14 -6.13 -12.84
CA LEU A 75 4.81 -5.52 -12.89
C LEU A 75 3.83 -6.23 -11.96
N ILE A 76 3.82 -7.57 -11.99
CA ILE A 76 3.02 -8.40 -11.06
C ILE A 76 3.41 -8.12 -9.61
N TYR A 77 4.72 -8.01 -9.32
CA TYR A 77 5.21 -7.70 -7.98
C TYR A 77 4.73 -6.33 -7.48
N LEU A 78 4.82 -5.29 -8.32
CA LEU A 78 4.37 -3.94 -7.98
C LEU A 78 2.86 -3.90 -7.69
N TYR A 79 2.04 -4.51 -8.56
CA TYR A 79 0.59 -4.59 -8.32
C TYR A 79 0.23 -5.37 -7.06
N LYS A 80 0.85 -6.52 -6.82
CA LYS A 80 0.59 -7.32 -5.60
C LYS A 80 0.98 -6.54 -4.33
N GLY A 81 2.07 -5.78 -4.37
CA GLY A 81 2.49 -4.90 -3.29
C GLY A 81 1.42 -3.86 -2.96
N ASN A 82 0.96 -3.12 -3.97
CA ASN A 82 -0.09 -2.10 -3.81
C ASN A 82 -1.39 -2.68 -3.25
N LEU A 83 -1.81 -3.84 -3.79
CA LEU A 83 -3.01 -4.53 -3.32
C LEU A 83 -2.89 -5.01 -1.88
N GLY A 84 -1.73 -5.55 -1.49
CA GLY A 84 -1.47 -5.98 -0.13
C GLY A 84 -1.59 -4.83 0.88
N TRP A 85 -0.97 -3.68 0.57
CA TRP A 85 -1.08 -2.48 1.40
C TRP A 85 -2.52 -1.96 1.51
N ALA A 86 -3.23 -1.86 0.38
CA ALA A 86 -4.63 -1.44 0.36
C ALA A 86 -5.52 -2.37 1.21
N TYR A 87 -5.30 -3.69 1.10
CA TYR A 87 -6.04 -4.67 1.89
C TYR A 87 -5.76 -4.53 3.39
N ILE A 88 -4.49 -4.41 3.78
CA ILE A 88 -4.10 -4.20 5.19
C ILE A 88 -4.75 -2.94 5.73
N GLN A 89 -4.71 -1.84 4.98
CA GLN A 89 -5.31 -0.57 5.39
C GLN A 89 -6.83 -0.71 5.58
N LYS A 90 -7.53 -1.36 4.63
CA LYS A 90 -8.96 -1.63 4.73
C LYS A 90 -9.29 -2.51 5.96
N THR A 91 -8.51 -3.54 6.22
CA THR A 91 -8.73 -4.39 7.40
C THR A 91 -8.48 -3.64 8.72
N ASN A 92 -7.47 -2.78 8.78
CA ASN A 92 -7.21 -1.93 9.94
C ASN A 92 -8.35 -0.95 10.18
N TYR A 93 -8.90 -0.36 9.11
CA TYR A 93 -10.08 0.51 9.19
C TYR A 93 -11.28 -0.23 9.77
N LEU A 94 -11.64 -1.40 9.21
CA LEU A 94 -12.78 -2.19 9.68
C LEU A 94 -12.61 -2.65 11.14
N ALA A 95 -11.38 -3.03 11.52
CA ALA A 95 -11.07 -3.40 12.89
C ALA A 95 -11.18 -2.20 13.86
N ALA A 96 -10.76 -1.01 13.42
CA ALA A 96 -10.91 0.22 14.20
C ALA A 96 -12.38 0.62 14.36
N GLU A 97 -13.18 0.52 13.29
CA GLU A 97 -14.63 0.78 13.32
C GLU A 97 -15.37 -0.13 14.31
N ALA A 98 -15.10 -1.43 14.29
CA ALA A 98 -15.69 -2.38 15.25
C ALA A 98 -15.35 -2.03 16.71
N ARG A 99 -14.11 -1.61 16.98
CA ARG A 99 -13.69 -1.17 18.32
C ARG A 99 -14.33 0.15 18.73
N HIS A 100 -14.53 1.08 17.79
CA HIS A 100 -15.25 2.33 18.06
C HIS A 100 -16.71 2.06 18.42
N GLU A 101 -17.36 1.11 17.74
CA GLU A 101 -18.74 0.70 18.06
C GLU A 101 -18.83 0.09 19.46
N GLU A 102 -17.90 -0.80 19.81
CA GLU A 102 -17.81 -1.38 21.16
C GLU A 102 -17.59 -0.30 22.22
N ALA A 103 -16.65 0.62 21.98
CA ALA A 103 -16.37 1.72 22.89
C ALA A 103 -17.61 2.61 23.11
N ARG A 104 -18.36 2.94 22.05
CA ARG A 104 -19.62 3.67 22.16
C ARG A 104 -20.65 2.90 22.99
N SER A 105 -20.85 1.61 22.72
CA SER A 105 -21.79 0.79 23.49
C SER A 105 -21.47 0.78 24.99
N VAL A 106 -20.19 0.66 25.36
CA VAL A 106 -19.77 0.68 26.77
C VAL A 106 -20.00 2.06 27.39
N LEU A 107 -19.64 3.15 26.71
CA LEU A 107 -19.88 4.51 27.20
C LEU A 107 -21.37 4.79 27.42
N GLU A 108 -22.23 4.34 26.51
CA GLU A 108 -23.68 4.46 26.64
C GLU A 108 -24.20 3.71 27.89
N GLN A 109 -23.69 2.50 28.16
CA GLN A 109 -24.05 1.73 29.35
C GLN A 109 -23.62 2.42 30.65
N VAL A 110 -22.46 3.10 30.67
CA VAL A 110 -22.02 3.93 31.81
C VAL A 110 -22.98 5.10 32.02
N LEU A 111 -23.32 5.83 30.96
CA LEU A 111 -24.23 6.97 31.04
C LEU A 111 -25.62 6.57 31.55
N GLN A 112 -26.14 5.44 31.05
CA GLN A 112 -27.42 4.85 31.49
C GLN A 112 -27.37 4.25 32.90
N GLY A 113 -26.20 4.21 33.55
CA GLY A 113 -26.04 3.66 34.90
C GLY A 113 -26.26 2.14 34.98
N LYS A 114 -26.15 1.43 33.85
CA LYS A 114 -26.39 -0.02 33.75
C LYS A 114 -25.22 -0.86 34.26
N LEU A 115 -24.04 -0.25 34.44
CA LEU A 115 -22.84 -0.92 34.93
C LEU A 115 -22.69 -0.75 36.45
N PRO A 116 -22.22 -1.79 37.18
CA PRO A 116 -21.96 -1.68 38.62
C PRO A 116 -20.94 -0.57 38.90
N GLY A 117 -21.30 0.42 39.74
CA GLY A 117 -20.43 1.57 40.04
C GLY A 117 -20.58 2.77 39.08
N ALA A 118 -21.40 2.69 38.03
CA ALA A 118 -21.67 3.80 37.10
C ALA A 118 -22.58 4.91 37.67
N GLY A 119 -23.01 4.77 38.94
CA GLY A 119 -23.83 5.78 39.61
C GLY A 119 -23.06 7.03 40.07
N ASP A 120 -21.71 6.98 40.11
CA ASP A 120 -20.89 8.13 40.48
C ASP A 120 -20.90 9.19 39.37
N ILE A 121 -21.17 10.45 39.74
CA ILE A 121 -21.18 11.61 38.84
C ILE A 121 -19.83 11.74 38.12
N LYS A 122 -18.72 11.38 38.78
CA LYS A 122 -17.39 11.40 38.15
C LYS A 122 -17.28 10.41 36.99
N SER A 123 -17.82 9.21 37.14
CA SER A 123 -17.82 8.17 36.11
C SER A 123 -18.66 8.59 34.90
N ARG A 124 -19.80 9.25 35.13
CA ARG A 124 -20.64 9.80 34.05
C ARG A 124 -19.96 10.95 33.31
N ASN A 125 -19.44 11.94 34.02
CA ASN A 125 -18.73 13.06 33.40
C ASN A 125 -17.53 12.57 32.56
N ARG A 126 -16.80 11.57 33.08
CA ARG A 126 -15.68 10.98 32.34
C ARG A 126 -16.14 10.23 31.09
N ALA A 127 -17.29 9.57 31.12
CA ALA A 127 -17.86 8.91 29.95
C ALA A 127 -18.32 9.93 28.89
N GLU A 128 -18.87 11.08 29.29
CA GLU A 128 -19.23 12.17 28.37
C GLU A 128 -18.00 12.78 27.67
N ASP A 129 -16.91 13.01 28.41
CA ASP A 129 -15.66 13.51 27.83
C ASP A 129 -15.10 12.53 26.79
N LEU A 130 -15.07 11.24 27.12
CA LEU A 130 -14.60 10.19 26.22
C LEU A 130 -15.51 10.00 25.00
N TRP A 131 -16.82 10.23 25.15
CA TRP A 131 -17.76 10.17 24.03
C TRP A 131 -17.43 11.24 22.98
N ARG A 132 -17.19 12.47 23.42
CA ARG A 132 -16.79 13.58 22.53
C ARG A 132 -15.45 13.31 21.86
N GLU A 133 -14.53 12.69 22.59
CA GLU A 133 -13.25 12.24 22.03
C GLU A 133 -13.51 11.19 20.93
N VAL A 134 -14.22 10.10 21.20
CA VAL A 134 -14.53 9.05 20.21
C VAL A 134 -15.31 9.58 18.99
N GLU A 135 -16.16 10.60 19.14
CA GLU A 135 -16.84 11.26 18.02
C GLU A 135 -15.92 12.16 17.19
N SER A 136 -14.90 12.76 17.82
CA SER A 136 -13.92 13.59 17.11
C SER A 136 -12.94 12.78 16.25
N TRP A 137 -12.79 11.48 16.54
CA TRP A 137 -11.99 10.56 15.74
C TRP A 137 -12.77 10.21 14.47
N GLN A 138 -12.65 11.07 13.47
CA GLN A 138 -12.98 10.71 12.09
C GLN A 138 -11.88 9.78 11.59
N PRO A 139 -12.17 8.53 11.18
CA PRO A 139 -11.18 7.79 10.43
C PRO A 139 -10.86 8.58 9.16
N PRO A 140 -9.61 8.55 8.66
CA PRO A 140 -9.30 9.18 7.39
C PRO A 140 -10.31 8.67 6.35
N PRO A 141 -10.94 9.54 5.55
CA PRO A 141 -11.86 9.07 4.52
C PRO A 141 -11.09 8.05 3.66
N LEU A 142 -11.75 6.96 3.30
CA LEU A 142 -11.24 6.00 2.32
C LEU A 142 -10.95 6.66 0.94
N SER A 143 -11.16 7.98 0.81
CA SER A 143 -10.87 8.81 -0.35
C SER A 143 -9.38 9.13 -0.49
N SER A 144 -8.61 8.09 -0.74
CA SER A 144 -7.82 8.08 -1.95
C SER A 144 -7.49 6.63 -2.20
N ASN A 145 -8.20 6.02 -3.18
CA ASN A 145 -7.49 5.08 -4.02
C ASN A 145 -6.14 5.74 -4.36
N PRO A 146 -5.01 5.02 -4.23
CA PRO A 146 -3.72 5.59 -4.63
C PRO A 146 -3.88 6.23 -6.02
N PRO A 147 -3.42 7.49 -6.22
CA PRO A 147 -3.67 8.23 -7.45
C PRO A 147 -3.15 7.46 -8.66
N GLY A 148 -4.06 6.83 -9.41
CA GLY A 148 -3.71 5.99 -10.57
C GLY A 148 -4.35 4.60 -10.58
N LEU A 149 -4.95 4.15 -9.47
CA LEU A 149 -5.79 2.95 -9.46
C LEU A 149 -7.26 3.38 -9.55
N GLY A 150 -7.77 3.54 -10.77
CA GLY A 150 -9.21 3.60 -11.03
C GLY A 150 -9.86 2.27 -10.65
N LEU A 151 -10.10 2.05 -9.36
CA LEU A 151 -10.87 0.90 -8.85
C LEU A 151 -12.40 1.09 -9.05
N GLU A 152 -12.80 2.08 -9.85
CA GLU A 152 -14.20 2.27 -10.27
C GLU A 152 -14.63 1.27 -11.34
N ASP A 153 -13.68 0.58 -11.98
CA ASP A 153 -13.99 -0.54 -12.87
C ASP A 153 -14.34 -1.76 -12.00
N ASP A 154 -15.65 -1.98 -11.80
CA ASP A 154 -16.21 -3.13 -11.08
C ASP A 154 -15.63 -4.47 -11.58
N ASP A 155 -15.28 -4.55 -12.87
CA ASP A 155 -14.61 -5.70 -13.48
C ASP A 155 -13.23 -5.99 -12.89
N PHE A 156 -12.47 -4.95 -12.53
CA PHE A 156 -11.16 -5.09 -11.89
C PHE A 156 -11.31 -5.50 -10.43
N ALA A 157 -12.25 -4.87 -9.70
CA ALA A 157 -12.55 -5.22 -8.31
C ALA A 157 -13.03 -6.69 -8.18
N ASP A 158 -13.87 -7.16 -9.10
CA ASP A 158 -14.35 -8.54 -9.14
C ASP A 158 -13.25 -9.52 -9.55
N GLY A 159 -12.41 -9.15 -10.51
CA GLY A 159 -11.21 -9.92 -10.87
C GLY A 159 -10.29 -10.14 -9.66
N LEU A 160 -10.12 -9.10 -8.85
CA LEU A 160 -9.33 -9.13 -7.62
C LEU A 160 -9.99 -9.96 -6.52
N ALA A 161 -11.29 -9.79 -6.29
CA ALA A 161 -12.04 -10.56 -5.31
C ALA A 161 -11.96 -12.07 -5.61
N ARG A 162 -12.01 -12.45 -6.89
CA ARG A 162 -11.84 -13.84 -7.34
C ARG A 162 -10.42 -14.36 -7.13
N LEU A 163 -9.41 -13.52 -7.35
CA LEU A 163 -8.01 -13.91 -7.15
C LEU A 163 -7.70 -14.11 -5.66
N ILE A 164 -8.20 -13.23 -4.79
CA ILE A 164 -8.06 -13.33 -3.32
C ILE A 164 -8.75 -14.58 -2.79
N LYS A 165 -9.95 -14.88 -3.28
CA LYS A 165 -10.68 -16.11 -2.94
C LYS A 165 -9.93 -17.38 -3.37
N THR A 166 -9.27 -17.33 -4.53
CA THR A 166 -8.43 -18.42 -5.03
C THR A 166 -7.13 -18.58 -4.22
N MET A 167 -6.64 -17.49 -3.64
CA MET A 167 -5.38 -17.41 -2.90
C MET A 167 -5.54 -17.59 -1.37
N GLY A 168 -6.68 -18.09 -0.89
CA GLY A 168 -6.90 -18.43 0.53
C GLY A 168 -5.80 -19.32 1.13
N PRO A 169 -5.74 -19.46 2.47
CA PRO A 169 -4.58 -19.45 3.41
C PRO A 169 -3.36 -20.38 3.16
N GLN A 170 -3.05 -20.70 1.91
CA GLN A 170 -1.98 -21.61 1.49
C GLN A 170 -0.66 -20.89 1.21
N THR A 171 -0.65 -19.56 1.09
CA THR A 171 0.55 -18.79 0.69
C THR A 171 1.34 -18.18 1.85
N ILE A 172 0.86 -18.25 3.10
CA ILE A 172 1.58 -17.67 4.26
C ILE A 172 2.60 -18.67 4.87
N LYS A 173 2.59 -19.95 4.47
CA LYS A 173 3.48 -20.98 5.06
C LYS A 173 4.83 -21.22 4.37
N LYS A 174 5.21 -20.44 3.35
CA LYS A 174 6.50 -20.62 2.63
C LYS A 174 7.53 -19.51 2.82
N ALA A 175 7.35 -18.63 3.80
CA ALA A 175 8.33 -17.60 4.16
C ALA A 175 8.98 -17.83 5.54
N SER A 176 9.05 -19.08 6.03
CA SER A 176 9.71 -19.43 7.30
C SER A 176 10.86 -20.44 7.16
N HIS A 177 11.36 -20.66 5.94
CA HIS A 177 12.63 -21.38 5.73
C HIS A 177 13.36 -20.77 4.54
N LEU A 178 14.07 -19.67 4.82
CA LEU A 178 15.35 -19.28 4.22
C LEU A 178 16.02 -18.28 5.17
#